data_AF-A0A2D4IZ64-F1
#
_entry.id   AF-A0A2D4IZ64-F1
#
_cell.length_a   1.000
_cell.length_b   1.000
_cell.length_c   1.000
_cell.angle_alpha   90.00
_cell.angle_beta   90.00
_cell.angle_gamma   90.00
#
_symmetry.space_group_name_H-M   'P 1'
#
loop_
_entity.id
_entity.type
_entity.pdbx_description
1 polymer ?
#
loop_
_entity_poly.entity_id
_entity_poly.type
_entity_poly.pdbx_seq_one_letter_code
_entity_poly.pdbx_strand_id
1 'polypeptide(L)'
;EVSTSYLNTTENQIRVTWEDLGIGNNGYLNKQELDAIWKNIGLKEMEKEELEELFYKLDSDGDGRVSLKEFQHGLFSQICIPCPFSSTPLKLKRQRSHSNQILKDNGQRTATPSLFSNSVALNLFSSINDGSGFASVEQVVSIWAWEGVENCKEILKSLDYKVEERVNLLELSMILDDELIASKNGLQQAAVASYKHELHHLQAQVERISSERNKTRAELEKTKKRNCQLFKEVDENHSALEDHNESKLRALEQDFKGKLMAIKSEAKMEQELLMQQMQNQRTKLEANFRYLQEEDCSLRKKLTLMIKENSRLQNEVAEVVQKLSESENQVLKLQGDLNFILKDKLGLLDPYSTEQFD
;
A
#
# COMPACT_ATOMS: atom_id res chain seq x y z
N GLU A 1 17.09 -5.20 -29.39
CA GLU A 1 16.87 -5.10 -27.94
C GLU A 1 17.54 -3.82 -27.47
N VAL A 2 16.76 -2.80 -27.12
CA VAL A 2 17.29 -1.55 -26.56
C VAL A 2 16.95 -1.57 -25.08
N SER A 3 17.98 -1.58 -24.26
CA SER A 3 17.97 -1.77 -22.81
C SER A 3 17.04 -0.79 -22.09
N THR A 4 15.94 -1.30 -21.55
CA THR A 4 15.09 -0.65 -20.53
C THR A 4 15.66 -0.81 -19.11
N SER A 5 16.98 -0.72 -18.95
CA SER A 5 17.66 -0.88 -17.64
C SER A 5 18.07 0.44 -16.97
N TYR A 6 17.74 1.59 -17.55
CA TYR A 6 18.26 2.90 -17.09
C TYR A 6 17.41 3.62 -16.04
N LEU A 7 16.25 3.09 -15.63
CA LEU A 7 15.30 3.80 -14.76
C LEU A 7 14.84 2.94 -13.59
N ASN A 8 15.77 2.49 -12.76
CA ASN A 8 15.45 1.92 -11.44
C ASN A 8 16.29 2.59 -10.35
N THR A 9 16.52 3.90 -10.50
CA THR A 9 17.22 4.70 -9.51
C THR A 9 16.31 4.87 -8.29
N THR A 10 16.62 4.16 -7.21
CA THR A 10 15.86 4.20 -5.96
C THR A 10 16.12 5.53 -5.24
N GLU A 11 15.17 6.00 -4.42
CA GLU A 11 15.33 7.21 -3.59
C GLU A 11 16.66 7.21 -2.80
N ASN A 12 17.09 6.02 -2.36
CA ASN A 12 18.36 5.82 -1.66
C ASN A 12 19.59 6.06 -2.53
N GLN A 13 19.55 5.72 -3.82
CA GLN A 13 20.67 5.97 -4.74
C GLN A 13 20.83 7.46 -5.01
N ILE A 14 19.71 8.18 -5.20
CA ILE A 14 19.72 9.64 -5.35
C ILE A 14 20.33 10.30 -4.12
N ARG A 15 19.94 9.86 -2.92
CA ARG A 15 20.48 10.35 -1.64
C ARG A 15 21.98 10.08 -1.49
N VAL A 16 22.44 8.87 -1.83
CA VAL A 16 23.87 8.52 -1.79
C VAL A 16 24.67 9.35 -2.78
N THR A 17 24.18 9.53 -4.02
CA THR A 17 24.87 10.37 -5.01
C THR A 17 24.90 11.84 -4.63
N TRP A 18 23.88 12.31 -3.91
CA TRP A 18 23.82 13.68 -3.39
C TRP A 18 24.87 13.93 -2.30
N GLU A 19 25.02 12.97 -1.38
CA GLU A 19 26.02 13.03 -0.30
C GLU A 19 27.45 12.84 -0.84
N ASP A 20 27.68 11.89 -1.74
CA ASP A 20 28.99 11.58 -2.31
C ASP A 20 29.56 12.73 -3.16
N LEU A 21 28.72 13.45 -3.90
CA LEU A 21 29.17 14.57 -4.73
C LEU A 21 29.41 15.86 -3.93
N GLY A 22 29.02 15.89 -2.64
CA GLY A 22 29.16 17.07 -1.78
C GLY A 22 28.37 18.29 -2.29
N ILE A 23 27.32 18.01 -3.07
CA ILE A 23 26.50 19.01 -3.76
C ILE A 23 25.38 19.46 -2.82
N GLY A 24 25.08 20.76 -2.79
CA GLY A 24 24.04 21.31 -1.91
C GLY A 24 24.42 21.31 -0.43
N ASN A 25 25.67 21.67 -0.10
CA ASN A 25 26.12 21.92 1.28
C ASN A 25 25.29 22.99 2.04
N ASN A 26 24.45 23.74 1.32
CA ASN A 26 23.47 24.69 1.83
C ASN A 26 22.01 24.18 1.78
N GLY A 27 21.78 22.93 1.36
CA GLY A 27 20.46 22.30 1.20
C GLY A 27 19.82 22.43 -0.18
N TYR A 28 20.47 23.09 -1.14
CA TYR A 28 19.88 23.46 -2.43
C TYR A 28 20.83 23.21 -3.61
N LEU A 29 20.30 22.86 -4.78
CA LEU A 29 21.06 22.71 -6.02
C LEU A 29 21.08 24.00 -6.83
N ASN A 30 22.26 24.35 -7.33
CA ASN A 30 22.39 25.27 -8.45
C ASN A 30 22.32 24.54 -9.80
N LYS A 31 22.19 25.29 -10.91
CA LYS A 31 22.04 24.73 -12.26
C LYS A 31 23.22 23.83 -12.71
N GLN A 32 24.44 24.13 -12.26
CA GLN A 32 25.64 23.35 -12.61
C GLN A 32 25.72 22.04 -11.82
N GLU A 33 25.28 22.09 -10.57
CA GLU A 33 25.16 20.96 -9.66
C GLU A 33 24.06 19.98 -10.09
N LEU A 34 22.93 20.50 -10.60
CA LEU A 34 21.85 19.69 -11.17
C LEU A 34 22.33 18.86 -12.37
N ASP A 35 23.14 19.44 -13.27
CA ASP A 35 23.73 18.75 -14.42
C ASP A 35 24.69 17.62 -13.97
N ALA A 36 25.49 17.86 -12.93
CA ALA A 36 26.41 16.88 -12.39
C ALA A 36 25.67 15.67 -11.78
N ILE A 37 24.59 15.90 -11.02
CA ILE A 37 23.76 14.83 -10.46
C ILE A 37 23.06 14.05 -11.59
N TRP A 38 22.53 14.75 -12.60
CA TRP A 38 21.84 14.13 -13.73
C TRP A 38 22.76 13.21 -14.55
N LYS A 39 24.00 13.65 -14.81
CA LYS A 39 25.04 12.84 -15.45
C LYS A 39 25.42 11.62 -14.61
N ASN A 40 25.52 11.78 -13.29
CA ASN A 40 25.90 10.70 -12.39
C ASN A 40 24.79 9.65 -12.19
N ILE A 41 23.53 10.04 -12.32
CA ILE A 41 22.36 9.14 -12.29
C ILE A 41 22.24 8.34 -13.61
N GLY A 42 23.08 8.61 -14.61
CA GLY A 42 23.16 7.82 -15.85
C GLY A 42 22.07 8.17 -16.87
N LEU A 43 21.43 9.33 -16.71
CA LEU A 43 20.51 9.86 -17.72
C LEU A 43 21.31 10.55 -18.82
N LYS A 44 20.83 10.43 -20.07
CA LYS A 44 21.49 10.97 -21.27
C LYS A 44 21.86 12.44 -21.06
N GLU A 45 23.05 12.84 -21.53
CA GLU A 45 23.46 14.25 -21.55
C GLU A 45 22.34 15.09 -22.17
N MET A 46 21.86 16.07 -21.43
CA MET A 46 20.88 17.03 -21.93
C MET A 46 21.57 18.23 -22.53
N GLU A 47 20.92 18.82 -23.54
CA GLU A 47 21.35 20.11 -24.05
C GLU A 47 21.06 21.21 -23.01
N LYS A 48 21.84 22.29 -23.05
CA LYS A 48 21.78 23.38 -22.06
C LYS A 48 20.38 24.01 -21.93
N GLU A 49 19.62 23.99 -23.02
CA GLU A 49 18.25 24.50 -23.12
C GLU A 49 17.25 23.57 -22.41
N GLU A 50 17.37 22.26 -22.59
CA GLU A 50 16.55 21.24 -21.92
C GLU A 50 16.79 21.23 -20.41
N LEU A 51 18.06 21.43 -20.00
CA LEU A 51 18.43 21.55 -18.59
C LEU A 51 17.81 22.78 -17.94
N GLU A 52 17.71 23.90 -18.67
CA GLU A 52 17.09 25.14 -18.19
C GLU A 52 15.58 24.98 -18.04
N GLU A 53 14.94 24.28 -18.97
CA GLU A 53 13.51 23.95 -18.89
C GLU A 53 13.22 22.97 -17.75
N LEU A 54 14.06 21.95 -17.54
CA LEU A 54 13.91 21.05 -16.39
C LEU A 54 14.15 21.79 -15.08
N PHE A 55 15.16 22.66 -14.99
CA PHE A 55 15.41 23.45 -13.78
C PHE A 55 14.18 24.28 -13.41
N TYR A 56 13.60 25.00 -14.37
CA TYR A 56 12.37 25.78 -14.16
C TYR A 56 11.15 24.93 -13.78
N LYS A 57 11.07 23.70 -14.29
CA LYS A 57 9.99 22.76 -13.96
C LYS A 57 10.16 22.08 -12.61
N LEU A 58 11.39 21.99 -12.10
CA LEU A 58 11.71 21.41 -10.79
C LEU A 58 11.58 22.45 -9.68
N ASP A 59 12.01 23.69 -9.94
CA ASP A 59 11.87 24.86 -9.06
C ASP A 59 10.40 25.28 -8.95
N SER A 60 9.66 24.62 -8.06
CA SER A 60 8.21 24.78 -7.93
C SER A 60 7.83 26.02 -7.11
N ASP A 61 8.73 26.47 -6.23
CA ASP A 61 8.55 27.68 -5.42
C ASP A 61 9.14 28.94 -6.09
N GLY A 62 9.89 28.79 -7.17
CA GLY A 62 10.41 29.87 -8.01
C GLY A 62 11.54 30.64 -7.33
N ASP A 63 12.24 30.03 -6.37
CA ASP A 63 13.28 30.67 -5.58
C ASP A 63 14.65 30.70 -6.30
N GLY A 64 14.72 30.12 -7.51
CA GLY A 64 15.91 30.03 -8.35
C GLY A 64 16.86 28.92 -7.92
N ARG A 65 16.41 28.00 -7.06
CA ARG A 65 17.15 26.84 -6.55
C ARG A 65 16.25 25.60 -6.55
N VAL A 66 16.84 24.42 -6.52
CA VAL A 66 16.07 23.16 -6.44
C VAL A 66 16.45 22.42 -5.16
N SER A 67 15.48 22.24 -4.27
CA SER A 67 15.67 21.44 -3.06
C SER A 67 15.68 19.93 -3.37
N LEU A 68 16.25 19.12 -2.47
CA LEU A 68 16.24 17.65 -2.59
C LEU A 68 14.81 17.10 -2.76
N LYS A 69 13.84 17.71 -2.08
CA LYS A 69 12.44 17.29 -2.11
C LYS A 69 11.79 17.58 -3.47
N GLU A 70 12.10 18.72 -4.07
CA GLU A 70 11.63 19.10 -5.41
C GLU A 70 12.27 18.24 -6.49
N PHE A 71 13.57 17.99 -6.38
CA PHE A 71 14.29 17.09 -7.27
C PHE A 71 13.67 15.68 -7.26
N GLN A 72 13.46 15.11 -6.07
CA GLN A 72 12.80 13.79 -5.94
C GLN A 72 11.39 13.82 -6.54
N HIS A 73 10.56 14.79 -6.16
CA HIS A 73 9.18 14.86 -6.62
C HIS A 73 9.11 15.02 -8.15
N GLY A 74 9.97 15.86 -8.72
CA GLY A 74 10.02 16.13 -10.15
C GLY A 74 10.56 14.96 -10.97
N LEU A 75 11.62 14.27 -10.52
CA LEU A 75 12.10 13.05 -11.19
C LEU A 75 11.02 11.97 -11.25
N PHE A 76 10.35 11.69 -10.12
CA PHE A 76 9.30 10.67 -10.08
C PHE A 76 8.02 11.09 -10.82
N SER A 77 7.81 12.39 -11.03
CA SER A 77 6.62 12.90 -11.74
C SER A 77 6.83 13.10 -13.25
N GLN A 78 8.05 13.45 -13.70
CA GLN A 78 8.32 13.87 -15.08
C GLN A 78 9.05 12.82 -15.92
N ILE A 79 9.76 11.85 -15.32
CA ILE A 79 10.44 10.77 -16.08
C ILE A 79 9.48 9.64 -16.50
N CYS A 80 8.19 9.76 -16.18
CA CYS A 80 7.22 8.72 -16.49
C CYS A 80 6.70 8.84 -17.95
N ILE A 81 7.34 8.15 -18.90
CA ILE A 81 6.70 7.70 -20.16
C ILE A 81 6.70 6.17 -20.18
N PRO A 82 5.71 5.55 -20.83
CA PRO A 82 4.60 4.83 -20.24
C PRO A 82 5.04 3.45 -19.71
N CYS A 83 5.15 3.29 -18.39
CA CYS A 83 5.29 1.96 -17.81
C CYS A 83 3.94 1.24 -17.88
N PRO A 84 3.85 0.05 -18.50
CA PRO A 84 2.67 -0.77 -18.39
C PRO A 84 2.65 -1.37 -16.97
N PHE A 85 1.45 -1.35 -16.40
CA PHE A 85 1.01 -2.04 -15.20
C PHE A 85 1.09 -1.31 -13.86
N SER A 86 -0.09 -1.30 -13.24
CA SER A 86 -0.34 -1.39 -11.80
C SER A 86 0.00 -0.17 -10.97
N SER A 87 -0.99 0.71 -10.80
CA SER A 87 -1.35 1.22 -9.48
C SER A 87 -2.82 1.67 -9.48
N THR A 88 -3.54 1.13 -8.52
CA THR A 88 -4.90 1.42 -8.09
C THR A 88 -5.17 2.93 -7.98
N PRO A 89 -6.24 3.46 -8.61
CA PRO A 89 -6.75 4.78 -8.29
C PRO A 89 -7.48 4.72 -6.94
N LEU A 90 -7.01 5.50 -5.97
CA LEU A 90 -7.77 5.87 -4.79
C LEU A 90 -9.17 6.35 -5.21
N LYS A 91 -10.20 5.68 -4.68
CA LYS A 91 -11.63 5.95 -4.93
C LYS A 91 -11.97 7.42 -4.63
N LEU A 92 -12.14 8.23 -5.68
CA LEU A 92 -12.96 9.44 -5.61
C LEU A 92 -14.43 9.00 -5.69
N LYS A 93 -15.17 9.14 -4.58
CA LYS A 93 -16.62 8.90 -4.52
C LYS A 93 -17.35 9.72 -5.59
N ARG A 94 -17.68 9.09 -6.73
CA ARG A 94 -18.72 9.58 -7.63
C ARG A 94 -20.05 8.94 -7.25
N GLN A 95 -20.89 9.77 -6.65
CA GLN A 95 -22.31 9.53 -6.42
C GLN A 95 -22.99 9.41 -7.78
N ARG A 96 -23.21 8.18 -8.28
CA ARG A 96 -24.09 7.92 -9.42
C ARG A 96 -25.50 7.74 -8.86
N SER A 97 -26.31 8.79 -8.97
CA SER A 97 -27.74 8.68 -8.81
C SER A 97 -28.30 7.75 -9.87
N HIS A 98 -29.02 6.73 -9.40
CA HIS A 98 -29.80 5.82 -10.20
C HIS A 98 -30.89 6.59 -10.95
N SER A 99 -30.88 6.51 -12.28
CA SER A 99 -32.10 6.57 -13.09
C SER A 99 -31.82 5.90 -14.44
N ASN A 100 -31.83 4.56 -14.43
CA ASN A 100 -32.10 3.81 -15.64
C ASN A 100 -33.59 3.45 -15.59
N GLN A 101 -34.40 4.37 -16.12
CA GLN A 101 -35.75 4.05 -16.53
C GLN A 101 -35.65 2.97 -17.60
N ILE A 102 -36.14 1.79 -17.25
CA ILE A 102 -36.45 0.69 -18.16
C ILE A 102 -37.51 1.22 -19.12
N LEU A 103 -37.09 1.71 -20.29
CA LEU A 103 -37.97 1.85 -21.42
C LEU A 103 -38.13 0.46 -22.01
N LYS A 104 -39.33 -0.11 -21.83
CA LYS A 104 -39.76 -1.30 -22.55
C LYS A 104 -39.73 -0.96 -24.04
N ASP A 105 -38.74 -1.51 -24.73
CA ASP A 105 -38.69 -1.48 -26.19
C ASP A 105 -39.76 -2.46 -26.68
N ASN A 106 -40.91 -1.91 -27.06
CA ASN A 106 -41.95 -2.66 -27.75
C ASN A 106 -41.34 -3.13 -29.06
N GLY A 107 -41.10 -4.44 -29.15
CA GLY A 107 -40.69 -5.11 -30.37
C GLY A 107 -41.75 -4.96 -31.46
N GLN A 108 -41.69 -3.85 -32.20
CA GLN A 108 -42.33 -3.73 -33.50
C GLN A 108 -41.29 -4.07 -34.56
N ARG A 109 -41.42 -5.30 -35.06
CA ARG A 109 -40.86 -5.71 -36.34
C ARG A 109 -41.46 -4.79 -37.42
N THR A 110 -40.77 -3.74 -37.79
CA THR A 110 -40.97 -3.13 -39.12
C THR A 110 -40.10 -3.90 -40.10
N ALA A 111 -40.64 -5.02 -40.57
CA ALA A 111 -40.18 -5.61 -41.81
C ALA A 111 -40.54 -4.60 -42.92
N THR A 112 -39.55 -3.92 -43.47
CA THR A 112 -39.68 -3.19 -44.72
C THR A 112 -40.10 -4.19 -45.80
N PRO A 113 -41.26 -4.03 -46.46
CA PRO A 113 -41.60 -4.91 -47.56
C PRO A 113 -40.68 -4.56 -48.73
N SER A 114 -39.93 -5.57 -49.18
CA SER A 114 -39.22 -5.53 -50.44
C SER A 114 -40.26 -5.42 -51.58
N LEU A 115 -40.28 -4.28 -52.27
CA LEU A 115 -41.07 -4.09 -53.48
C LEU A 115 -40.14 -4.10 -54.70
N PHE A 116 -39.54 -5.25 -54.98
CA PHE A 116 -39.16 -5.54 -56.37
C PHE A 116 -40.43 -5.95 -57.13
N SER A 117 -41.18 -4.96 -57.59
CA SER A 117 -42.15 -5.16 -58.65
C SER A 117 -42.20 -3.91 -59.52
N ASN A 118 -41.79 -4.07 -60.77
CA ASN A 118 -41.72 -3.03 -61.79
C ASN A 118 -43.10 -2.50 -62.24
N SER A 119 -44.17 -2.84 -61.51
CA SER A 119 -45.51 -2.28 -61.65
C SER A 119 -46.25 -2.42 -60.31
N VAL A 120 -45.85 -1.62 -59.33
CA VAL A 120 -46.67 -1.37 -58.14
C VAL A 120 -47.15 0.06 -58.28
N ALA A 121 -48.47 0.25 -58.39
CA ALA A 121 -49.10 1.55 -58.28
C ALA A 121 -48.50 2.26 -57.08
N LEU A 122 -48.09 3.53 -57.24
CA LEU A 122 -47.57 4.28 -56.10
C LEU A 122 -48.67 4.25 -55.03
N ASN A 123 -48.37 3.79 -53.81
CA ASN A 123 -49.33 3.88 -52.71
C ASN A 123 -49.38 5.35 -52.26
N LEU A 124 -49.96 6.22 -53.11
CA LEU A 124 -49.94 7.69 -52.98
C LEU A 124 -50.55 8.18 -51.67
N PHE A 125 -51.40 7.36 -51.05
CA PHE A 125 -52.13 7.67 -49.83
C PHE A 125 -51.67 6.85 -48.60
N SER A 126 -50.42 6.38 -48.58
CA SER A 126 -49.90 5.60 -47.44
C SER A 126 -49.96 6.35 -46.10
N SER A 127 -50.03 7.69 -46.10
CA SER A 127 -50.14 8.53 -44.90
C SER A 127 -51.51 8.51 -44.23
N ILE A 128 -52.58 8.24 -44.99
CA ILE A 128 -53.97 8.13 -44.47
C ILE A 128 -54.48 6.69 -44.42
N ASN A 129 -53.71 5.75 -44.96
CA ASN A 129 -54.01 4.33 -44.83
C ASN A 129 -53.69 3.85 -43.40
N ASP A 130 -54.74 3.60 -42.62
CA ASP A 130 -54.66 3.02 -41.27
C ASP A 130 -54.37 1.50 -41.26
N GLY A 131 -54.13 0.92 -42.43
CA GLY A 131 -53.94 -0.51 -42.66
C GLY A 131 -55.19 -1.22 -43.17
N SER A 132 -56.34 -0.54 -43.25
CA SER A 132 -57.58 -1.09 -43.82
C SER A 132 -57.61 -1.11 -45.35
N GLY A 133 -56.75 -0.32 -46.01
CA GLY A 133 -56.78 -0.11 -47.47
C GLY A 133 -57.83 0.90 -47.93
N PHE A 134 -58.60 1.46 -46.99
CA PHE A 134 -59.65 2.46 -47.26
C PHE A 134 -59.39 3.73 -46.46
N ALA A 135 -59.86 4.87 -46.97
CA ALA A 135 -59.90 6.14 -46.22
C ALA A 135 -61.26 6.81 -46.35
N SER A 136 -61.57 7.73 -45.44
CA SER A 136 -62.72 8.61 -45.63
C SER A 136 -62.46 9.60 -46.76
N VAL A 137 -63.52 9.98 -47.47
CA VAL A 137 -63.48 11.01 -48.52
C VAL A 137 -62.87 12.32 -47.98
N GLU A 138 -63.15 12.66 -46.73
CA GLU A 138 -62.63 13.85 -46.07
C GLU A 138 -61.11 13.82 -45.87
N GLN A 139 -60.53 12.65 -45.59
CA GLN A 139 -59.08 12.46 -45.45
C GLN A 139 -58.36 12.66 -46.78
N VAL A 140 -58.89 12.10 -47.88
CA VAL A 140 -58.33 12.27 -49.24
C VAL A 140 -58.41 13.73 -49.68
N VAL A 141 -59.57 14.36 -49.50
CA VAL A 141 -59.78 15.78 -49.82
C VAL A 141 -58.85 16.69 -49.02
N SER A 142 -58.57 16.34 -47.76
CA SER A 142 -57.67 17.10 -46.90
C SER A 142 -56.22 17.04 -47.38
N ILE A 143 -55.73 15.86 -47.83
CA ILE A 143 -54.39 15.75 -48.44
C ILE A 143 -54.31 16.60 -49.70
N TRP A 144 -55.26 16.43 -50.62
CA TRP A 144 -55.23 17.15 -51.89
C TRP A 144 -55.34 18.66 -51.70
N ALA A 145 -56.20 19.13 -50.79
CA ALA A 145 -56.30 20.55 -50.48
C ALA A 145 -55.01 21.10 -49.84
N TRP A 146 -54.32 20.31 -49.02
CA TRP A 146 -53.04 20.68 -48.42
C TRP A 146 -51.91 20.77 -49.46
N GLU A 147 -51.95 19.92 -50.48
CA GLU A 147 -51.07 19.95 -51.65
C GLU A 147 -51.52 20.98 -52.72
N GLY A 148 -52.56 21.78 -52.44
CA GLY A 148 -53.00 22.88 -53.30
C GLY A 148 -53.91 22.50 -54.47
N VAL A 149 -54.53 21.33 -54.44
CA VAL A 149 -55.51 20.90 -55.46
C VAL A 149 -56.87 21.54 -55.19
N GLU A 150 -57.37 22.30 -56.16
CA GLU A 150 -58.71 22.88 -56.13
C GLU A 150 -59.78 21.86 -56.59
N ASN A 151 -61.05 22.05 -56.21
CA ASN A 151 -62.18 21.21 -56.64
C ASN A 151 -62.08 19.71 -56.28
N CYS A 152 -61.35 19.35 -55.21
CA CYS A 152 -61.12 17.97 -54.75
C CYS A 152 -62.38 17.08 -54.72
N LYS A 153 -63.52 17.62 -54.25
CA LYS A 153 -64.79 16.87 -54.15
C LYS A 153 -65.43 16.62 -55.52
N GLU A 154 -65.21 17.49 -56.50
CA GLU A 154 -65.72 17.34 -57.86
C GLU A 154 -64.87 16.32 -58.63
N ILE A 155 -63.56 16.31 -58.39
CA ILE A 155 -62.63 15.30 -58.92
C ILE A 155 -63.06 13.90 -58.45
N LEU A 156 -63.30 13.69 -57.15
CA LEU A 156 -63.75 12.38 -56.64
C LEU A 156 -65.11 11.95 -57.21
N LYS A 157 -66.05 12.90 -57.38
CA LYS A 157 -67.34 12.61 -58.05
C LYS A 157 -67.17 12.23 -59.52
N SER A 158 -66.20 12.83 -60.21
CA SER A 158 -65.90 12.50 -61.62
C SER A 158 -65.29 11.10 -61.79
N LEU A 159 -64.68 10.57 -60.73
CA LEU A 159 -64.11 9.22 -60.65
C LEU A 159 -65.12 8.18 -60.10
N ASP A 160 -66.41 8.52 -60.06
CA ASP A 160 -67.52 7.67 -59.60
C ASP A 160 -67.50 7.26 -58.11
N TYR A 161 -66.75 8.00 -57.26
CA TYR A 161 -66.80 7.79 -55.80
C TYR A 161 -68.00 8.51 -55.17
N LYS A 162 -68.79 7.76 -54.39
CA LYS A 162 -69.88 8.32 -53.57
C LYS A 162 -69.33 8.95 -52.29
N VAL A 163 -69.91 10.09 -51.89
CA VAL A 163 -69.49 10.88 -50.71
C VAL A 163 -69.67 10.12 -49.38
N GLU A 164 -70.54 9.12 -49.35
CA GLU A 164 -70.93 8.35 -48.15
C GLU A 164 -70.15 7.04 -47.98
N GLU A 165 -69.37 6.63 -48.98
CA GLU A 165 -68.63 5.37 -48.99
C GLU A 165 -67.13 5.62 -48.76
N ARG A 166 -66.43 4.64 -48.14
CA ARG A 166 -64.98 4.75 -47.95
C ARG A 166 -64.27 4.58 -49.29
N VAL A 167 -63.26 5.40 -49.54
CA VAL A 167 -62.47 5.38 -50.78
C VAL A 167 -61.44 4.27 -50.69
N ASN A 168 -61.44 3.37 -51.68
CA ASN A 168 -60.38 2.39 -51.86
C ASN A 168 -59.11 3.12 -52.34
N LEU A 169 -58.09 3.19 -51.49
CA LEU A 169 -56.88 3.98 -51.75
C LEU A 169 -56.00 3.41 -52.87
N LEU A 170 -56.01 2.09 -53.03
CA LEU A 170 -55.24 1.40 -54.07
C LEU A 170 -55.85 1.68 -55.45
N GLU A 171 -57.17 1.53 -55.55
CA GLU A 171 -57.92 1.80 -56.77
C GLU A 171 -57.86 3.28 -57.16
N LEU A 172 -58.01 4.19 -56.19
CA LEU A 172 -57.83 5.62 -56.45
C LEU A 172 -56.41 5.94 -56.94
N SER A 173 -55.38 5.34 -56.36
CA SER A 173 -53.99 5.55 -56.80
C SER A 173 -53.78 5.02 -58.22
N MET A 174 -54.37 3.87 -58.56
CA MET A 174 -54.33 3.31 -59.92
C MET A 174 -55.04 4.20 -60.93
N ILE A 175 -56.23 4.71 -60.62
CA ILE A 175 -57.00 5.60 -61.49
C ILE A 175 -56.22 6.90 -61.75
N LEU A 176 -55.59 7.48 -60.72
CA LEU A 176 -54.77 8.68 -60.88
C LEU A 176 -53.51 8.40 -61.70
N ASP A 177 -52.86 7.24 -61.50
CA ASP A 177 -51.72 6.81 -62.29
C ASP A 177 -52.11 6.62 -63.78
N ASP A 178 -53.27 6.01 -64.05
CA ASP A 178 -53.78 5.79 -65.41
C ASP A 178 -54.17 7.10 -66.10
N GLU A 179 -54.84 8.04 -65.41
CA GLU A 179 -55.19 9.36 -65.93
C GLU A 179 -53.94 10.19 -66.24
N LEU A 180 -52.93 10.10 -65.37
CA LEU A 180 -51.66 10.78 -65.57
C LEU A 180 -50.92 10.24 -66.81
N ILE A 181 -50.94 8.92 -67.03
CA ILE A 181 -50.37 8.26 -68.22
C ILE A 181 -51.18 8.57 -69.48
N ALA A 182 -52.50 8.70 -69.37
CA ALA A 182 -53.41 8.99 -70.49
C ALA A 182 -53.35 10.47 -70.96
N SER A 183 -52.75 11.36 -70.17
CA SER A 183 -52.61 12.77 -70.53
C SER A 183 -51.76 12.94 -71.83
N LYS A 184 -52.28 13.67 -72.81
CA LYS A 184 -51.60 13.89 -74.12
C LYS A 184 -50.41 14.86 -74.06
N ASN A 185 -49.98 15.25 -72.87
CA ASN A 185 -48.94 16.27 -72.67
C ASN A 185 -47.60 15.62 -72.31
N GLY A 186 -46.76 15.39 -73.33
CA GLY A 186 -45.45 14.75 -73.15
C GLY A 186 -44.52 15.46 -72.16
N LEU A 187 -44.70 16.77 -71.93
CA LEU A 187 -43.93 17.51 -70.92
C LEU A 187 -44.33 17.11 -69.49
N GLN A 188 -45.63 16.96 -69.21
CA GLN A 188 -46.13 16.51 -67.91
C GLN A 188 -45.71 15.06 -67.63
N GLN A 189 -45.79 14.19 -68.64
CA GLN A 189 -45.34 12.80 -68.53
C GLN A 189 -43.83 12.70 -68.22
N ALA A 190 -42.99 13.51 -68.90
CA ALA A 190 -41.55 13.54 -68.64
C ALA A 190 -41.22 14.07 -67.23
N ALA A 191 -41.94 15.10 -66.76
CA ALA A 191 -41.75 15.64 -65.42
C ALA A 191 -42.11 14.60 -64.34
N VAL A 192 -43.26 13.93 -64.45
CA VAL A 192 -43.64 12.91 -63.45
C VAL A 192 -42.75 11.67 -63.54
N ALA A 193 -42.37 11.23 -64.73
CA ALA A 193 -41.41 10.13 -64.87
C ALA A 193 -40.07 10.45 -64.19
N SER A 194 -39.60 11.69 -64.29
CA SER A 194 -38.37 12.15 -63.65
C SER A 194 -38.49 12.18 -62.13
N TYR A 195 -39.57 12.72 -61.57
CA TYR A 195 -39.81 12.70 -60.13
C TYR A 195 -39.98 11.28 -59.60
N LYS A 196 -40.68 10.41 -60.32
CA LYS A 196 -40.83 8.99 -59.96
C LYS A 196 -39.47 8.28 -59.94
N HIS A 197 -38.63 8.52 -60.94
CA HIS A 197 -37.28 7.97 -60.98
C HIS A 197 -36.43 8.43 -59.77
N GLU A 198 -36.46 9.72 -59.46
CA GLU A 198 -35.72 10.29 -58.32
C GLU A 198 -36.21 9.72 -56.99
N LEU A 199 -37.52 9.60 -56.80
CA LEU A 199 -38.10 8.97 -55.59
C LEU A 199 -37.65 7.52 -55.43
N HIS A 200 -37.62 6.73 -56.50
CA HIS A 200 -37.12 5.37 -56.46
C HIS A 200 -35.61 5.31 -56.15
N HIS A 201 -34.82 6.23 -56.74
CA HIS A 201 -33.38 6.31 -56.49
C HIS A 201 -33.09 6.61 -55.01
N LEU A 202 -33.77 7.62 -54.45
CA LEU A 202 -33.63 8.01 -53.05
C LEU A 202 -34.10 6.90 -52.09
N GLN A 203 -35.21 6.22 -52.41
CA GLN A 203 -35.68 5.08 -51.62
C GLN A 203 -34.64 3.96 -51.58
N ALA A 204 -34.09 3.56 -52.73
CA ALA A 204 -33.06 2.52 -52.79
C ALA A 204 -31.78 2.91 -52.03
N GLN A 205 -31.43 4.20 -52.03
CA GLN A 205 -30.30 4.72 -51.26
C GLN A 205 -30.58 4.65 -49.75
N VAL A 206 -31.76 5.06 -49.30
CA VAL A 206 -32.18 4.98 -47.89
C VAL A 206 -32.18 3.53 -47.42
N GLU A 207 -32.69 2.59 -48.22
CA GLU A 207 -32.69 1.17 -47.90
C GLU A 207 -31.27 0.62 -47.74
N ARG A 208 -30.35 0.96 -48.66
CA ARG A 208 -28.94 0.56 -48.58
C ARG A 208 -28.28 1.08 -47.30
N ILE A 209 -28.40 2.37 -47.03
CA ILE A 209 -27.83 3.01 -45.85
C ILE A 209 -28.44 2.42 -44.57
N SER A 210 -29.74 2.16 -44.56
CA SER A 210 -30.42 1.56 -43.41
C SER A 210 -29.93 0.14 -43.11
N SER A 211 -29.65 -0.65 -44.15
CA SER A 211 -29.10 -2.01 -44.03
C SER A 211 -27.67 -1.99 -43.48
N GLU A 212 -26.82 -1.11 -44.02
CA GLU A 212 -25.45 -0.93 -43.53
C GLU A 212 -25.43 -0.45 -42.08
N ARG A 213 -26.24 0.56 -41.73
CA ARG A 213 -26.42 1.03 -40.36
C ARG A 213 -26.87 -0.09 -39.41
N ASN A 214 -27.78 -0.95 -39.85
CA ASN A 214 -28.27 -2.05 -39.01
C ASN A 214 -27.17 -3.11 -38.78
N LYS A 215 -26.36 -3.41 -39.81
CA LYS A 215 -25.20 -4.31 -39.69
C LYS A 215 -24.16 -3.76 -38.71
N THR A 216 -23.75 -2.51 -38.87
CA THR A 216 -22.76 -1.90 -37.97
C THR A 216 -23.29 -1.75 -36.54
N ARG A 217 -24.59 -1.47 -36.37
CA ARG A 217 -25.24 -1.48 -35.05
C ARG A 217 -25.17 -2.87 -34.41
N ALA A 218 -25.42 -3.94 -35.14
CA ALA A 218 -25.35 -5.30 -34.62
C ALA A 218 -23.91 -5.68 -34.18
N GLU A 219 -22.91 -5.30 -34.99
CA GLU A 219 -21.49 -5.51 -34.64
C GLU A 219 -21.04 -4.69 -33.44
N LEU A 220 -21.53 -3.45 -33.33
CA LEU A 220 -21.29 -2.60 -32.17
C LEU A 220 -21.86 -3.22 -30.90
N GLU A 221 -23.10 -3.73 -30.93
CA GLU A 221 -23.71 -4.39 -29.77
C GLU A 221 -22.99 -5.69 -29.39
N LYS A 222 -22.54 -6.48 -30.37
CA LYS A 222 -21.70 -7.65 -30.12
C LYS A 222 -20.37 -7.27 -29.44
N THR A 223 -19.74 -6.21 -29.92
CA THR A 223 -18.48 -5.70 -29.37
C THR A 223 -18.66 -5.14 -27.96
N LYS A 224 -19.73 -4.37 -27.71
CA LYS A 224 -20.09 -3.89 -26.37
C LYS A 224 -20.30 -5.06 -25.41
N LYS A 225 -21.02 -6.11 -25.83
CA LYS A 225 -21.22 -7.31 -25.00
C LYS A 225 -19.91 -8.00 -24.65
N ARG A 226 -19.00 -8.15 -25.63
CA ARG A 226 -17.65 -8.71 -25.41
C ARG A 226 -16.84 -7.85 -24.44
N ASN A 227 -16.91 -6.52 -24.59
CA ASN A 227 -16.22 -5.58 -23.71
C ASN A 227 -16.74 -5.68 -22.26
N CYS A 228 -18.06 -5.71 -22.06
CA CYS A 228 -18.65 -5.94 -20.75
C CYS A 228 -18.25 -7.28 -20.11
N GLN A 229 -18.05 -8.33 -20.92
CA GLN A 229 -17.54 -9.61 -20.41
C GLN A 229 -16.08 -9.51 -19.97
N LEU A 230 -15.23 -8.84 -20.76
CA LEU A 230 -13.83 -8.63 -20.40
C LEU A 230 -13.69 -7.81 -19.12
N PHE A 231 -14.51 -6.76 -18.93
CA PHE A 231 -14.52 -6.02 -17.66
C PHE A 231 -14.84 -6.91 -16.47
N LYS A 232 -15.86 -7.79 -16.59
CA LYS A 232 -16.19 -8.74 -15.52
C LYS A 232 -15.07 -9.73 -15.25
N GLU A 233 -14.45 -10.26 -16.29
CA GLU A 233 -13.34 -11.21 -16.17
C GLU A 233 -12.10 -10.56 -15.51
N VAL A 234 -11.81 -9.30 -15.85
CA VAL A 234 -10.75 -8.52 -15.19
C VAL A 234 -11.07 -8.29 -13.71
N ASP A 235 -12.30 -7.89 -13.39
CA ASP A 235 -12.72 -7.69 -12.00
C ASP A 235 -12.66 -8.99 -11.18
N GLU A 236 -13.13 -10.11 -11.74
CA GLU A 236 -13.09 -11.43 -11.11
C GLU A 236 -11.64 -11.92 -10.90
N ASN A 237 -10.79 -11.80 -11.91
CA ASN A 237 -9.37 -12.16 -11.81
C ASN A 237 -8.64 -11.28 -10.79
N HIS A 238 -8.94 -9.99 -10.73
CA HIS A 238 -8.34 -9.08 -9.76
C HIS A 238 -8.76 -9.46 -8.33
N SER A 239 -10.06 -9.70 -8.09
CA SER A 239 -10.56 -10.17 -6.80
C SER A 239 -9.89 -11.48 -6.38
N ALA A 240 -9.78 -12.45 -7.27
CA ALA A 240 -9.14 -13.74 -6.98
C ALA A 240 -7.64 -13.59 -6.66
N LEU A 241 -6.95 -12.70 -7.36
CA LEU A 241 -5.53 -12.40 -7.10
C LEU A 241 -5.35 -11.70 -5.75
N GLU A 242 -6.22 -10.75 -5.41
CA GLU A 242 -6.21 -10.08 -4.11
C GLU A 242 -6.46 -11.08 -2.97
N ASP A 243 -7.47 -11.94 -3.09
CA ASP A 243 -7.79 -12.98 -2.09
C ASP A 243 -6.62 -13.96 -1.90
N HIS A 244 -5.96 -14.35 -3.00
CA HIS A 244 -4.78 -15.22 -2.96
C HIS A 244 -3.61 -14.55 -2.24
N ASN A 245 -3.33 -13.28 -2.58
CA ASN A 245 -2.24 -12.52 -1.97
C ASN A 245 -2.51 -12.26 -0.49
N GLU A 246 -3.74 -11.90 -0.11
CA GLU A 246 -4.12 -11.72 1.29
C GLU A 246 -3.96 -13.02 2.07
N SER A 247 -4.40 -14.15 1.51
CA SER A 247 -4.24 -15.47 2.14
C SER A 247 -2.76 -15.83 2.33
N LYS A 248 -1.92 -15.58 1.33
CA LYS A 248 -0.48 -15.82 1.41
C LYS A 248 0.20 -14.92 2.46
N LEU A 249 -0.17 -13.64 2.51
CA LEU A 249 0.33 -12.70 3.51
C LEU A 249 -0.06 -13.15 4.92
N ARG A 250 -1.32 -13.50 5.13
CA ARG A 250 -1.83 -14.00 6.41
C ARG A 250 -1.12 -15.27 6.88
N ALA A 251 -0.84 -16.20 5.97
CA ALA A 251 -0.07 -17.41 6.28
C ALA A 251 1.36 -17.10 6.73
N LEU A 252 2.04 -16.17 6.05
CA LEU A 252 3.39 -15.73 6.43
C LEU A 252 3.38 -15.00 7.78
N GLU A 253 2.41 -14.11 8.01
CA GLU A 253 2.25 -13.42 9.30
C GLU A 253 2.03 -14.42 10.45
N GLN A 254 1.23 -15.47 10.22
CA GLN A 254 0.99 -16.50 11.22
C GLN A 254 2.25 -17.33 11.49
N ASP A 255 3.04 -17.68 10.48
CA ASP A 255 4.32 -18.38 10.63
C ASP A 255 5.33 -17.54 11.43
N PHE A 256 5.50 -16.26 11.07
CA PHE A 256 6.37 -15.35 11.83
C PHE A 256 5.91 -15.16 13.26
N LYS A 257 4.60 -15.00 13.49
CA LYS A 257 4.03 -14.94 14.84
C LYS A 257 4.32 -16.22 15.62
N GLY A 258 4.20 -17.39 14.99
CA GLY A 258 4.55 -18.68 15.58
C GLY A 258 6.01 -18.75 16.00
N LYS A 259 6.94 -18.41 15.09
CA LYS A 259 8.38 -18.37 15.36
C LYS A 259 8.73 -17.40 16.49
N LEU A 260 8.12 -16.20 16.50
CA LEU A 260 8.33 -15.21 17.54
C LEU A 260 7.87 -15.72 18.92
N MET A 261 6.72 -16.39 18.98
CA MET A 261 6.21 -16.98 20.22
C MET A 261 7.13 -18.09 20.72
N ALA A 262 7.64 -18.95 19.83
CA ALA A 262 8.59 -20.01 20.18
C ALA A 262 9.88 -19.44 20.77
N ILE A 263 10.53 -18.50 20.08
CA ILE A 263 11.76 -17.83 20.55
C ILE A 263 11.52 -17.12 21.90
N LYS A 264 10.38 -16.43 22.05
CA LYS A 264 10.04 -15.78 23.31
C LYS A 264 9.88 -16.78 24.47
N SER A 265 9.29 -17.94 24.19
CA SER A 265 9.13 -19.00 25.20
C SER A 265 10.46 -19.64 25.59
N GLU A 266 11.34 -19.88 24.61
CA GLU A 266 12.69 -20.41 24.83
C GLU A 266 13.55 -19.44 25.64
N ALA A 267 13.58 -18.16 25.24
CA ALA A 267 14.30 -17.12 25.99
C ALA A 267 13.80 -16.98 27.44
N LYS A 268 12.49 -17.12 27.66
CA LYS A 268 11.92 -17.11 29.02
C LYS A 268 12.38 -18.33 29.83
N MET A 269 12.38 -19.51 29.22
CA MET A 269 12.85 -20.75 29.87
C MET A 269 14.34 -20.67 30.21
N GLU A 270 15.18 -20.15 29.31
CA GLU A 270 16.60 -19.91 29.56
C GLU A 270 16.82 -18.89 30.69
N GLN A 271 16.05 -17.81 30.71
CA GLN A 271 16.11 -16.81 31.78
C GLN A 271 15.75 -17.44 33.14
N GLU A 272 14.69 -18.24 33.20
CA GLU A 272 14.28 -18.95 34.41
C GLU A 272 15.36 -19.93 34.89
N LEU A 273 15.98 -20.69 33.97
CA LEU A 273 17.07 -21.61 34.28
C LEU A 273 18.29 -20.87 34.84
N LEU A 274 18.69 -19.77 34.22
CA LEU A 274 19.82 -18.96 34.68
C LEU A 274 19.55 -18.35 36.06
N MET A 275 18.33 -17.84 36.28
CA MET A 275 17.92 -17.33 37.60
C MET A 275 17.99 -18.43 38.67
N GLN A 276 17.55 -19.65 38.34
CA GLN A 276 17.62 -20.78 39.26
C GLN A 276 19.07 -21.16 39.58
N GLN A 277 19.96 -21.19 38.57
CA GLN A 277 21.38 -21.46 38.78
C GLN A 277 22.04 -20.39 39.68
N MET A 278 21.77 -19.11 39.42
CA MET A 278 22.27 -17.99 40.23
C MET A 278 21.79 -18.10 41.68
N GLN A 279 20.51 -18.42 41.90
CA GLN A 279 19.95 -18.60 43.24
C GLN A 279 20.59 -19.79 43.97
N ASN A 280 20.85 -20.89 43.27
CA ASN A 280 21.55 -22.05 43.83
C ASN A 280 23.00 -21.73 44.21
N GLN A 281 23.72 -20.96 43.39
CA GLN A 281 25.08 -20.53 43.75
C GLN A 281 25.08 -19.56 44.94
N ARG A 282 24.15 -18.60 44.94
CA ARG A 282 23.98 -17.65 46.04
C ARG A 282 23.72 -18.37 47.37
N THR A 283 22.78 -19.31 47.40
CA THR A 283 22.45 -20.08 48.62
C THR A 283 23.63 -20.92 49.12
N LYS A 284 24.44 -21.50 48.22
CA LYS A 284 25.69 -22.19 48.59
C LYS A 284 26.71 -21.24 49.22
N LEU A 285 26.93 -20.07 48.61
CA LEU A 285 27.84 -19.06 49.14
C LEU A 285 27.36 -18.51 50.48
N GLU A 286 26.06 -18.25 50.64
CA GLU A 286 25.46 -17.83 51.91
C GLU A 286 25.64 -18.89 53.00
N ALA A 287 25.51 -20.18 52.67
CA ALA A 287 25.76 -21.27 53.62
C ALA A 287 27.23 -21.32 54.06
N ASN A 288 28.18 -21.22 53.11
CA ASN A 288 29.61 -21.18 53.41
C ASN A 288 29.99 -19.96 54.25
N PHE A 289 29.40 -18.80 53.95
CA PHE A 289 29.61 -17.58 54.72
C PHE A 289 29.14 -17.76 56.18
N ARG A 290 27.96 -18.35 56.39
CA ARG A 290 27.46 -18.65 57.74
C ARG A 290 28.39 -19.61 58.49
N TYR A 291 28.85 -20.67 57.83
CA TYR A 291 29.80 -21.61 58.41
C TYR A 291 31.10 -20.92 58.87
N LEU A 292 31.71 -20.11 57.99
CA LEU A 292 32.93 -19.36 58.32
C LEU A 292 32.69 -18.34 59.45
N GLN A 293 31.51 -17.73 59.50
CA GLN A 293 31.13 -16.80 60.56
C GLN A 293 31.01 -17.51 61.93
N GLU A 294 30.44 -18.72 61.96
CA GLU A 294 30.36 -19.55 63.17
C GLU A 294 31.75 -19.98 63.63
N GLU A 295 32.64 -20.36 62.70
CA GLU A 295 34.02 -20.72 62.98
C GLU A 295 34.83 -19.53 63.53
N ASP A 296 34.74 -18.35 62.92
CA ASP A 296 35.36 -17.11 63.41
C ASP A 296 34.87 -16.77 64.82
N CYS A 297 33.57 -16.89 65.10
CA CYS A 297 33.02 -16.69 66.46
C CYS A 297 33.62 -17.69 67.47
N SER A 298 33.75 -18.96 67.08
CA SER A 298 34.35 -20.01 67.92
C SER A 298 35.83 -19.74 68.21
N LEU A 299 36.60 -19.37 67.18
CA LEU A 299 38.02 -19.02 67.31
C LEU A 299 38.22 -17.78 68.18
N ARG A 300 37.40 -16.73 68.00
CA ARG A 300 37.42 -15.54 68.87
C ARG A 300 37.16 -15.88 70.33
N LYS A 301 36.20 -16.77 70.62
CA LYS A 301 35.94 -17.25 71.99
C LYS A 301 37.15 -17.99 72.56
N LYS A 302 37.75 -18.92 71.81
CA LYS A 302 38.96 -19.64 72.23
C LYS A 302 40.14 -18.69 72.48
N LEU A 303 40.36 -17.72 71.59
CA LEU A 303 41.39 -16.69 71.76
C LEU A 303 41.17 -15.89 73.04
N THR A 304 39.92 -15.48 73.32
CA THR A 304 39.57 -14.76 74.55
C THR A 304 39.86 -15.59 75.80
N LEU A 305 39.56 -16.90 75.78
CA LEU A 305 39.86 -17.80 76.90
C LEU A 305 41.37 -17.94 77.11
N MET A 306 42.16 -18.13 76.04
CA MET A 306 43.61 -18.22 76.13
C MET A 306 44.25 -16.92 76.62
N ILE A 307 43.72 -15.76 76.23
CA ILE A 307 44.16 -14.45 76.76
C ILE A 307 43.92 -14.37 78.27
N LYS A 308 42.74 -14.78 78.75
CA LYS A 308 42.42 -14.80 80.19
C LYS A 308 43.35 -15.73 80.96
N GLU A 309 43.61 -16.92 80.44
CA GLU A 309 44.49 -17.89 81.08
C GLU A 309 45.94 -17.41 81.10
N ASN A 310 46.42 -16.81 80.00
CA ASN A 310 47.75 -16.20 79.97
C ASN A 310 47.86 -15.07 81.00
N SER A 311 46.85 -14.21 81.12
CA SER A 311 46.80 -13.19 82.18
C SER A 311 46.80 -13.80 83.59
N ARG A 312 46.08 -14.89 83.83
CA ARG A 312 46.09 -15.63 85.10
C ARG A 312 47.49 -16.15 85.42
N LEU A 313 48.13 -16.81 84.46
CA LEU A 313 49.48 -17.35 84.60
C LEU A 313 50.52 -16.24 84.79
N GLN A 314 50.41 -15.12 84.10
CA GLN A 314 51.27 -13.95 84.30
C GLN A 314 51.16 -13.39 85.73
N ASN A 315 49.94 -13.33 86.28
CA ASN A 315 49.72 -12.91 87.67
C ASN A 315 50.34 -13.92 88.66
N GLU A 316 50.17 -15.22 88.41
CA GLU A 316 50.75 -16.29 89.23
C GLU A 316 52.29 -16.24 89.22
N VAL A 317 52.90 -16.04 88.04
CA VAL A 317 54.34 -15.82 87.91
C VAL A 317 54.78 -14.58 88.69
N ALA A 318 54.06 -13.47 88.59
CA ALA A 318 54.38 -12.25 89.33
C ALA A 318 54.31 -12.47 90.86
N GLU A 319 53.31 -13.20 91.35
CA GLU A 319 53.17 -13.55 92.77
C GLU A 319 54.32 -14.45 93.24
N VAL A 320 54.71 -15.46 92.45
CA VAL A 320 55.83 -16.35 92.78
C VAL A 320 57.15 -15.58 92.78
N VAL A 321 57.38 -14.69 91.82
CA VAL A 321 58.56 -13.82 91.78
C VAL A 321 58.63 -12.91 93.00
N GLN A 322 57.49 -12.36 93.43
CA GLN A 322 57.42 -11.55 94.66
C GLN A 322 57.79 -12.39 95.89
N LYS A 323 57.19 -13.58 96.06
CA LYS A 323 57.50 -14.49 97.17
C LYS A 323 58.97 -14.93 97.17
N LEU A 324 59.54 -15.18 95.99
CA LEU A 324 60.96 -15.50 95.84
C LEU A 324 61.82 -14.35 96.35
N SER A 325 61.56 -13.11 95.90
CA SER A 325 62.26 -11.91 96.36
C SER A 325 62.15 -11.72 97.89
N GLU A 326 60.97 -11.91 98.47
CA GLU A 326 60.78 -11.87 99.93
C GLU A 326 61.62 -12.93 100.65
N SER A 327 61.67 -14.16 100.11
CA SER A 327 62.49 -15.24 100.66
C SER A 327 64.00 -15.00 100.50
N GLU A 328 64.43 -14.47 99.36
CA GLU A 328 65.83 -14.08 99.10
C GLU A 328 66.26 -13.00 100.08
N ASN A 329 65.40 -11.99 100.31
CA ASN A 329 65.64 -10.96 101.34
C ASN A 329 65.74 -11.56 102.75
N GLN A 330 64.91 -12.54 103.09
CA GLN A 330 65.02 -13.26 104.36
C GLN A 330 66.32 -14.05 104.47
N VAL A 331 66.76 -14.74 103.41
CA VAL A 331 68.04 -15.45 103.37
C VAL A 331 69.20 -14.48 103.51
N LEU A 332 69.20 -13.35 102.80
CA LEU A 332 70.22 -12.31 102.93
C LEU A 332 70.29 -11.78 104.37
N LYS A 333 69.14 -11.58 105.02
CA LYS A 333 69.07 -11.19 106.43
C LYS A 333 69.68 -12.26 107.35
N LEU A 334 69.29 -13.52 107.19
CA LEU A 334 69.83 -14.64 107.96
C LEU A 334 71.33 -14.85 107.71
N GLN A 335 71.82 -14.67 106.48
CA GLN A 335 73.25 -14.67 106.16
C GLN A 335 73.98 -13.52 106.85
N GLY A 336 73.39 -12.33 106.89
CA GLY A 336 73.88 -11.19 107.66
C GLY A 336 73.99 -11.51 109.16
N ASP A 337 72.92 -12.08 109.74
CA ASP A 337 72.87 -12.50 111.13
C ASP A 337 73.91 -13.61 111.43
N LEU A 338 74.07 -14.59 110.53
CA LEU A 338 75.08 -15.66 110.65
C LEU A 338 76.50 -15.10 110.58
N ASN A 339 76.77 -14.18 109.65
CA ASN A 339 78.07 -13.50 109.56
C ASN A 339 78.34 -12.67 110.81
N PHE A 340 77.33 -12.01 111.38
CA PHE A 340 77.46 -11.31 112.65
C PHE A 340 77.85 -12.28 113.78
N ILE A 341 77.18 -13.44 113.89
CA ILE A 341 77.52 -14.49 114.86
C ILE A 341 78.91 -15.09 114.62
N LEU A 342 79.29 -15.36 113.36
CA LEU A 342 80.61 -15.86 113.01
C LEU A 342 81.69 -14.84 113.35
N LYS A 343 81.44 -13.55 113.15
CA LYS A 343 82.38 -12.48 113.52
C LYS A 343 82.48 -12.32 115.04
N ASP A 344 81.40 -12.55 115.78
CA ASP A 344 81.38 -12.62 117.25
C ASP A 344 82.15 -13.86 117.77
N LYS A 345 82.01 -15.01 117.10
CA LYS A 345 82.71 -16.28 117.43
C LYS A 345 84.18 -16.32 117.01
N LEU A 346 84.54 -15.83 115.83
CA LEU A 346 85.93 -15.71 115.36
C LEU A 346 86.65 -14.50 115.99
N GLY A 347 85.91 -13.49 116.44
CA GLY A 347 86.46 -12.36 117.23
C GLY A 347 87.02 -12.77 118.60
N LEU A 348 86.90 -14.05 118.98
CA LEU A 348 87.50 -14.65 120.17
C LEU A 348 88.77 -15.46 119.89
N LEU A 349 89.30 -15.49 118.66
CA LEU A 349 90.63 -16.06 118.39
C LEU A 349 91.50 -15.17 117.49
N ASP A 350 92.60 -14.68 118.07
CA ASP A 350 93.88 -14.40 117.40
C ASP A 350 95.02 -14.43 118.44
N PRO A 351 96.32 -14.72 118.15
CA PRO A 351 96.99 -15.38 117.01
C PRO A 351 97.94 -16.55 117.43
N TYR A 352 98.63 -17.16 116.45
CA TYR A 352 99.75 -18.15 116.52
C TYR A 352 99.38 -19.64 116.55
N SER A 353 99.47 -20.32 115.39
CA SER A 353 100.35 -21.49 115.17
C SER A 353 100.28 -21.99 113.71
N THR A 354 101.47 -21.98 113.13
CA THR A 354 102.03 -22.68 111.97
C THR A 354 101.40 -24.05 111.66
N GLU A 355 101.13 -24.36 110.38
CA GLU A 355 101.86 -25.40 109.61
C GLU A 355 101.36 -25.55 108.15
N GLN A 356 102.34 -25.83 107.28
CA GLN A 356 102.27 -26.04 105.83
C GLN A 356 101.47 -27.29 105.46
N PHE A 357 100.89 -27.32 104.25
CA PHE A 357 101.06 -28.42 103.28
C PHE A 357 100.81 -27.90 101.85
N ASP A 358 101.59 -28.45 100.92
CA ASP A 358 101.71 -28.14 99.48
C ASP A 358 100.42 -28.24 98.66
#